data_AF-A0A844FWT4-F1
#
_entry.id   AF-A0A844FWT4-F1
#
_cell.length_a   1.000
_cell.length_b   1.000
_cell.length_c   1.000
_cell.angle_alpha   90.00
_cell.angle_beta   90.00
_cell.angle_gamma   90.00
#
_symmetry.space_group_name_H-M   'P 1'
#
loop_
_entity.id
_entity.type
_entity.pdbx_description
1 polymer ?
#
loop_
_entity_poly.entity_id
_entity_poly.type
_entity_poly.pdbx_seq_one_letter_code
_entity_poly.pdbx_strand_id
1 'polypeptide(L)'
;MFKENKERCGYRRIHALLREDNIVGSEKIVRQIMKDNNLAVKVRKLSKFSSYQGEIDEVLENIIGRDFHLEKPNDKVILNITKFSIPEGKVYFHQ
;
A
#
# COMPACT_ATOMS: atom_id res chain seq x y z
N MET A 1 26.69 14.23 0.71
CA MET A 1 25.50 14.03 -0.14
C MET A 1 24.49 12.95 0.34
N PHE A 2 24.82 11.64 0.32
CA PHE A 2 23.86 10.58 0.73
C PHE A 2 23.51 10.61 2.23
N LYS A 3 24.53 10.70 3.09
CA LYS A 3 24.37 10.81 4.56
C LYS A 3 23.74 12.14 4.98
N GLU A 4 24.12 13.25 4.35
CA GLU A 4 23.49 14.57 4.54
C GLU A 4 21.97 14.53 4.25
N ASN A 5 21.56 13.78 3.24
CA ASN A 5 20.15 13.54 2.92
C ASN A 5 19.50 12.43 3.78
N LYS A 6 20.09 12.11 4.94
CA LYS A 6 19.59 11.11 5.90
C LYS A 6 19.34 9.73 5.27
N GLU A 7 20.13 9.37 4.26
CA GLU A 7 20.02 8.12 3.50
C GLU A 7 18.66 7.96 2.78
N ARG A 8 17.95 9.06 2.50
CA ARG A 8 16.63 9.04 1.82
C ARG A 8 16.74 9.22 0.30
N CYS A 9 17.93 9.53 -0.20
CA CYS A 9 18.17 9.74 -1.62
C CYS A 9 18.71 8.47 -2.28
N GLY A 10 17.95 7.90 -3.21
CA GLY A 10 18.43 6.81 -4.07
C GLY A 10 19.32 7.31 -5.21
N TYR A 11 19.86 6.35 -5.96
CA TYR A 11 20.81 6.59 -7.04
C TYR A 11 20.32 7.59 -8.09
N ARG A 12 19.02 7.63 -8.39
CA ARG A 12 18.42 8.63 -9.29
C ARG A 12 18.61 10.06 -8.79
N ARG A 13 18.36 10.29 -7.50
CA ARG A 13 18.43 11.63 -6.90
C ARG A 13 19.88 12.06 -6.68
N ILE A 14 20.75 11.11 -6.33
CA ILE A 14 22.20 11.34 -6.27
C ILE A 14 22.73 11.69 -7.67
N HIS A 15 22.32 10.96 -8.71
CA HIS A 15 22.73 11.24 -10.10
C HIS A 15 22.31 12.63 -10.56
N ALA A 16 21.07 13.07 -10.25
CA ALA A 16 20.60 14.41 -10.58
C ALA A 16 21.43 15.51 -9.91
N LEU A 17 21.68 15.40 -8.61
CA LEU A 17 22.48 16.35 -7.87
C LEU A 17 23.96 16.37 -8.33
N LEU A 18 24.54 15.22 -8.69
CA LEU A 18 25.88 15.16 -9.30
C LEU A 18 25.91 15.92 -10.64
N ARG A 19 24.82 15.88 -11.41
CA ARG A 19 24.69 16.62 -12.66
C ARG A 19 24.59 18.13 -12.43
N GLU A 20 23.91 18.55 -11.36
CA GLU A 20 23.87 19.95 -10.92
C GLU A 20 25.28 20.44 -10.53
N ASP A 21 26.10 19.57 -9.92
CA ASP A 21 27.50 19.83 -9.57
C ASP A 21 28.47 19.70 -10.77
N ASN A 22 27.96 19.61 -12.01
CA ASN A 22 28.73 19.40 -13.25
C ASN A 22 29.59 18.12 -13.29
N ILE A 23 29.28 17.13 -12.45
CA ILE A 23 29.95 15.82 -12.46
C ILE A 23 29.26 14.93 -13.49
N VAL A 24 30.00 14.63 -14.58
CA VAL A 24 29.50 13.78 -15.67
C VAL A 24 29.71 12.32 -15.34
N GLY A 25 28.61 11.61 -15.10
CA GLY A 25 28.60 10.16 -14.89
C GLY A 25 27.28 9.55 -15.35
N SER A 26 27.31 8.29 -15.76
CA SER A 26 26.07 7.56 -16.06
C SER A 26 25.35 7.19 -14.77
N GLU A 27 24.01 7.19 -14.80
CA GLU A 27 23.18 6.70 -13.70
C GLU A 27 23.55 5.27 -13.28
N LYS A 28 23.98 4.43 -14.24
CA LYS A 28 24.45 3.06 -14.00
C LYS A 28 25.68 3.01 -13.09
N ILE A 29 26.64 3.89 -13.31
CA ILE A 29 27.86 3.98 -12.49
C ILE A 29 27.49 4.42 -11.07
N VAL A 30 26.62 5.42 -10.93
CA VAL A 30 26.13 5.86 -9.60
C VAL A 30 25.44 4.71 -8.86
N ARG A 31 24.57 3.97 -9.55
CA ARG A 31 23.89 2.79 -8.98
C ARG A 31 24.88 1.72 -8.54
N GLN A 32 25.90 1.44 -9.34
CA GLN A 32 26.93 0.43 -9.05
C GLN A 32 27.77 0.85 -7.83
N ILE A 33 28.24 2.11 -7.79
CA ILE A 33 28.98 2.66 -6.65
C ILE A 33 28.16 2.56 -5.36
N MET A 34 26.87 2.92 -5.40
CA MET A 34 25.99 2.79 -4.23
C MET A 34 25.85 1.35 -3.78
N LYS A 35 25.73 0.40 -4.72
CA LYS A 35 25.63 -1.03 -4.42
C LYS A 35 26.93 -1.54 -3.76
N ASP A 36 28.07 -1.23 -4.35
CA ASP A 36 29.38 -1.72 -3.89
C ASP A 36 29.77 -1.14 -2.52
N ASN A 37 29.26 0.06 -2.19
CA ASN A 37 29.48 0.72 -0.91
C ASN A 37 28.33 0.52 0.10
N ASN A 38 27.40 -0.40 -0.16
CA ASN A 38 26.25 -0.69 0.71
C ASN A 38 25.40 0.55 1.09
N LEU A 39 25.26 1.50 0.16
CA LEU A 39 24.47 2.72 0.34
C LEU A 39 23.00 2.46 0.03
N ALA A 40 22.28 1.86 0.98
CA ALA A 40 20.87 1.51 0.83
C ALA A 40 19.94 2.62 1.35
N VAL A 41 18.92 2.96 0.55
CA VAL A 41 17.95 4.00 0.92
C VAL A 41 17.08 3.54 2.09
N LYS A 42 16.94 4.38 3.12
CA LYS A 42 15.96 4.20 4.20
C LYS A 42 14.56 4.48 3.66
N VAL A 43 13.85 3.41 3.27
CA VAL A 43 12.44 3.47 2.87
C VAL A 43 11.57 3.07 4.05
N ARG A 44 10.54 3.88 4.36
CA ARG A 44 9.51 3.48 5.34
C ARG A 44 8.70 2.34 4.73
N LYS A 45 8.72 1.16 5.36
CA LYS A 45 7.76 0.10 5.02
C LYS A 45 6.36 0.62 5.33
N LEU A 46 5.56 0.83 4.30
CA LEU A 46 4.12 1.04 4.46
C LEU A 46 3.50 -0.31 4.76
N SER A 47 2.76 -0.42 5.87
CA SER A 47 1.87 -1.56 6.08
C SER A 47 0.82 -1.55 4.98
N LYS A 48 0.37 -2.74 4.56
CA LYS A 48 -0.85 -2.83 3.76
C LYS A 48 -1.99 -2.19 4.56
N PHE A 49 -2.82 -1.39 3.90
CA PHE A 49 -4.00 -0.81 4.53
C PHE A 49 -4.97 -1.93 4.93
N SER A 50 -5.47 -1.87 6.16
CA SER A 50 -6.55 -2.73 6.65
C SER A 50 -7.57 -1.85 7.36
N SER A 51 -8.81 -1.85 6.89
CA SER A 51 -9.95 -1.26 7.62
C SER A 51 -10.51 -2.20 8.69
N TYR A 52 -10.08 -3.46 8.70
CA TYR A 52 -10.51 -4.44 9.69
C TYR A 52 -9.86 -4.08 11.03
N GLN A 53 -10.67 -3.68 12.01
CA GLN A 53 -10.23 -3.24 13.34
C GLN A 53 -10.19 -4.40 14.36
N GLY A 54 -10.32 -5.65 13.90
CA GLY A 54 -10.53 -6.83 14.77
C GLY A 54 -12.00 -7.25 14.78
N GLU A 55 -12.33 -8.26 15.57
CA GLU A 55 -13.71 -8.63 15.86
C GLU A 55 -14.33 -7.54 16.74
N ILE A 56 -15.31 -6.83 16.19
CA ILE A 56 -16.07 -5.80 16.88
C ILE A 56 -17.40 -6.47 17.25
N ASP A 57 -17.49 -6.93 18.51
CA ASP A 57 -18.65 -7.57 19.14
C ASP A 57 -19.03 -9.00 18.65
N GLU A 58 -20.02 -9.61 19.32
CA GLU A 58 -20.56 -10.95 19.06
C GLU A 58 -20.91 -11.12 17.57
N VAL A 59 -20.03 -11.81 16.85
CA VAL A 59 -20.26 -12.19 15.47
C VAL A 59 -21.41 -13.19 15.45
N LEU A 60 -22.54 -12.81 14.84
CA LEU A 60 -23.60 -13.76 14.54
C LEU A 60 -23.02 -14.91 13.73
N GLU A 61 -23.42 -16.13 14.08
CA GLU A 61 -22.95 -17.33 13.41
C GLU A 61 -23.11 -17.19 11.89
N ASN A 62 -22.09 -17.57 11.12
CA ASN A 62 -22.16 -17.55 9.66
C ASN A 62 -23.08 -18.67 9.18
N ILE A 63 -24.39 -18.42 9.21
CA ILE A 63 -25.46 -19.36 8.86
C ILE A 63 -25.26 -19.95 7.45
N ILE A 64 -24.60 -19.21 6.54
CA ILE A 64 -24.36 -19.66 5.17
C ILE A 64 -23.15 -20.61 5.10
N GLY A 65 -22.10 -20.40 5.90
CA GLY A 65 -20.97 -21.32 5.97
C GLY A 65 -20.26 -21.60 4.62
N ARG A 66 -20.41 -20.70 3.63
CA ARG A 66 -20.02 -20.92 2.21
C ARG A 66 -20.80 -22.02 1.47
N ASP A 67 -21.94 -22.45 1.98
CA ASP A 67 -22.89 -23.30 1.27
C ASP A 67 -23.88 -22.45 0.45
N PHE A 68 -23.64 -22.44 -0.86
CA PHE A 68 -24.46 -21.74 -1.85
C PHE A 68 -25.42 -22.66 -2.60
N HIS A 69 -25.56 -23.93 -2.21
CA HIS A 69 -26.56 -24.81 -2.79
C HIS A 69 -27.95 -24.44 -2.27
N LEU A 70 -28.91 -24.31 -3.20
CA LEU A 70 -30.30 -23.95 -2.91
C LEU A 70 -31.24 -24.91 -3.63
N GLU A 71 -32.31 -25.30 -2.96
CA GLU A 71 -33.38 -26.10 -3.55
C GLU A 71 -34.37 -25.21 -4.33
N LYS A 72 -34.54 -23.95 -3.91
CA LYS A 72 -35.41 -22.97 -4.58
C LYS A 72 -34.74 -21.60 -4.73
N PRO A 73 -35.16 -20.79 -5.71
CA PRO A 73 -34.71 -19.41 -5.83
C PRO A 73 -35.08 -18.59 -4.57
N ASN A 74 -34.21 -17.65 -4.17
CA ASN A 74 -34.40 -16.71 -3.06
C ASN A 74 -34.42 -17.31 -1.63
N ASP A 75 -34.06 -18.57 -1.43
CA ASP A 75 -33.97 -19.20 -0.09
C ASP A 75 -32.85 -18.61 0.78
N LYS A 76 -31.79 -18.07 0.16
CA LYS A 76 -30.70 -17.33 0.83
C LYS A 76 -30.44 -16.04 0.06
N VAL A 77 -30.52 -14.90 0.76
CA VAL A 77 -30.18 -13.58 0.22
C VAL A 77 -29.01 -13.03 1.03
N ILE A 78 -27.91 -12.72 0.33
CA ILE A 78 -26.74 -12.07 0.93
C ILE A 78 -26.77 -10.61 0.52
N LEU A 79 -26.81 -9.72 1.51
CA LEU A 79 -26.71 -8.28 1.29
C LEU A 79 -25.29 -7.84 1.63
N ASN A 80 -24.67 -7.09 0.72
CA ASN A 80 -23.36 -6.48 0.98
C ASN A 80 -23.55 -4.99 1.28
N ILE A 81 -22.91 -4.52 2.36
CA ILE A 81 -22.85 -3.11 2.68
C ILE A 81 -21.64 -2.50 1.99
N THR A 82 -21.86 -1.56 1.08
CA THR A 82 -20.80 -0.78 0.43
C THR A 82 -20.70 0.60 1.05
N LYS A 83 -19.49 0.99 1.45
CA LYS A 83 -19.21 2.32 2.01
C LYS A 83 -18.57 3.22 0.96
N PHE A 84 -19.16 4.38 0.75
CA PHE A 84 -18.62 5.44 -0.11
C PHE A 84 -18.24 6.66 0.74
N SER A 85 -17.20 7.37 0.32
CA SER A 85 -16.80 8.65 0.92
C SER A 85 -17.22 9.78 -0.01
N ILE A 86 -18.00 10.72 0.51
CA ILE A 86 -18.42 11.97 -0.16
C ILE A 86 -17.92 13.17 0.67
N PRO A 87 -17.87 14.39 0.10
CA PRO A 87 -17.43 15.58 0.84
C PRO A 87 -18.20 15.82 2.15
N GLU A 88 -19.48 15.46 2.18
CA GLU A 88 -20.38 15.63 3.33
C GLU A 88 -20.26 14.50 4.37
N GLY A 89 -19.47 13.44 4.10
CA GLY A 89 -19.24 12.34 5.03
C GLY A 89 -19.24 10.94 4.41
N LYS A 90 -19.56 9.94 5.22
CA LYS A 90 -19.57 8.52 4.81
C LYS A 90 -21.02 8.08 4.57
N VAL A 91 -21.28 7.47 3.41
CA VAL A 91 -22.60 6.91 3.04
C VAL A 91 -22.48 5.39 2.91
N TYR A 92 -23.51 4.68 3.36
CA TYR A 92 -23.59 3.22 3.34
C TYR A 92 -24.75 2.79 2.43
N PHE A 93 -24.49 1.90 1.49
CA PHE A 93 -25.46 1.37 0.53
C PHE A 93 -25.58 -0.14 0.66
N HIS A 94 -26.78 -0.69 0.52
CA HIS A 94 -27.04 -2.13 0.50
C HIS A 94 -27.27 -2.57 -0.95
N GLN A 95 -26.46 -3.52 -1.44
CA GLN A 95 -26.62 -4.16 -2.76
C GLN A 95 -27.38 -5.47 -2.66
#